data_AF-A0A971XXT4-F1
#
_entry.id   AF-A0A971XXT4-F1
#
_cell.length_a   1.000
_cell.length_b   1.000
_cell.length_c   1.000
_cell.angle_alpha   90.00
_cell.angle_beta   90.00
_cell.angle_gamma   90.00
#
_symmetry.space_group_name_H-M   'P 1'
#
loop_
_entity.id
_entity.type
_entity.pdbx_description
1 polymer ?
#
loop_
_entity_poly.entity_id
_entity_poly.type
_entity_poly.pdbx_seq_one_letter_code
_entity_poly.pdbx_strand_id
1 'polypeptide(L)'
;MTTDSRLPILQGIYSLVMWGGLTILMGYVALKATWIRAITEGRPAILIRKGKLDTKALTRAMLSLDDLNMMLRTAGTFETSEVEYAILEPNGQLSVLKKEECKTVTRKDLNVSVQAAKNLPAVVIATGRIMEKNLKTLGLNEVWLEKEVKKQGYKRIEDIFFAEVASDGGLFIMPVVEE
;
A
#
# COMPACT_ATOMS: atom_id res chain seq x y z
N MET A 1 -36.80 9.96 43.85
CA MET A 1 -37.46 9.88 42.53
C MET A 1 -36.36 9.94 41.47
N THR A 2 -35.65 8.83 41.32
CA THR A 2 -35.63 8.03 40.07
C THR A 2 -35.04 8.82 38.91
N THR A 3 -33.72 8.73 38.78
CA THR A 3 -33.02 8.74 37.51
C THR A 3 -33.69 7.75 36.55
N ASP A 4 -34.66 8.24 35.78
CA ASP A 4 -35.33 7.44 34.76
C ASP A 4 -34.32 7.11 33.66
N SER A 5 -34.03 5.83 33.55
CA SER A 5 -32.99 5.24 32.72
C SER A 5 -33.52 4.99 31.31
N ARG A 6 -34.02 6.02 30.64
CA ARG A 6 -34.51 5.94 29.26
C ARG A 6 -34.28 7.24 28.51
N LEU A 7 -33.04 7.51 28.10
CA LEU A 7 -32.89 8.12 26.77
C LEU A 7 -33.67 7.17 25.84
N PRO A 8 -34.82 7.57 25.27
CA PRO A 8 -35.58 6.71 24.39
C PRO A 8 -34.61 6.23 23.32
N ILE A 9 -34.49 4.93 23.11
CA ILE A 9 -33.58 4.36 22.09
C ILE A 9 -33.79 5.06 20.74
N LEU A 10 -35.02 5.53 20.49
CA LEU A 10 -35.42 6.38 19.38
C LEU A 10 -34.64 7.72 19.27
N GLN A 11 -34.35 8.41 20.37
CA GLN A 11 -33.50 9.61 20.37
C GLN A 11 -32.05 9.28 20.01
N GLY A 12 -31.54 8.13 20.46
CA GLY A 12 -30.23 7.61 20.05
C GLY A 12 -30.18 7.33 18.54
N ILE A 13 -31.21 6.64 18.01
CA ILE A 13 -31.36 6.36 16.58
C ILE A 13 -31.45 7.67 15.78
N TYR A 14 -32.26 8.63 16.23
CA TYR A 14 -32.38 9.93 15.59
C TYR A 14 -31.03 10.67 15.54
N SER A 15 -30.30 10.67 16.66
CA SER A 15 -28.98 11.30 16.75
C SER A 15 -27.97 10.64 15.81
N LEU A 16 -27.98 9.30 15.70
CA LEU A 16 -27.11 8.55 14.80
C LEU A 16 -27.45 8.81 13.33
N VAL A 17 -28.74 8.84 12.97
CA VAL A 17 -29.18 9.15 11.60
C VAL A 17 -28.83 10.59 11.22
N MET A 18 -29.03 11.54 12.13
CA MET A 18 -28.64 12.94 11.91
C MET A 18 -27.14 13.10 11.77
N TRP A 19 -26.34 12.48 12.64
CA TRP A 19 -24.89 12.49 12.54
C TRP A 19 -24.40 11.83 11.24
N GLY A 20 -24.90 10.64 10.94
CA GLY A 20 -24.60 9.92 9.70
C GLY A 20 -24.97 10.74 8.46
N GLY A 21 -26.17 11.31 8.43
CA GLY A 21 -26.62 12.22 7.37
C GLY A 21 -25.72 13.43 7.22
N LEU A 22 -25.31 14.06 8.32
CA LEU A 22 -24.38 15.19 8.32
C LEU A 22 -23.01 14.80 7.76
N THR A 23 -22.46 13.65 8.15
CA THR A 23 -21.17 13.17 7.62
C THR A 23 -21.21 12.89 6.12
N ILE A 24 -22.29 12.25 5.63
CA ILE A 24 -22.48 11.99 4.20
C ILE A 24 -22.64 13.31 3.44
N LEU A 25 -23.43 14.24 3.97
CA LEU A 25 -23.64 15.56 3.39
C LEU A 25 -22.31 16.33 3.29
N MET A 26 -21.51 16.35 4.35
CA MET A 26 -20.19 16.97 4.35
C MET A 26 -19.26 16.34 3.30
N GLY A 27 -19.26 15.00 3.19
CA GLY A 27 -18.49 14.30 2.16
C GLY A 27 -18.93 14.67 0.74
N TYR A 28 -20.24 14.72 0.49
CA TYR A 28 -20.77 15.13 -0.82
C TYR A 28 -20.42 16.58 -1.18
N VAL A 29 -20.53 17.48 -0.20
CA VAL A 29 -20.18 18.89 -0.37
C VAL A 29 -18.68 19.06 -0.65
N ALA A 30 -17.81 18.33 0.07
CA ALA A 30 -16.37 18.33 -0.17
C ALA A 30 -16.00 17.81 -1.57
N LEU A 31 -16.70 16.79 -2.08
CA LEU A 31 -16.49 16.28 -3.44
C LEU A 31 -16.86 17.31 -4.52
N LYS A 32 -17.92 18.10 -4.30
CA LYS A 32 -18.40 19.08 -5.28
C LYS A 32 -17.64 20.41 -5.23
N ALA A 33 -17.13 20.78 -4.05
CA ALA A 33 -16.47 22.07 -3.82
C ALA A 33 -14.99 21.88 -3.45
N THR A 34 -14.12 22.06 -4.44
CA THR A 34 -12.66 21.97 -4.29
C THR A 34 -12.09 22.93 -3.24
N TRP A 35 -12.73 24.07 -2.99
CA TRP A 35 -12.33 25.00 -1.95
C TRP A 35 -12.67 24.51 -0.54
N ILE A 36 -13.81 23.82 -0.35
CA ILE A 36 -14.18 23.19 0.92
C ILE A 36 -13.19 22.08 1.22
N ARG A 37 -12.93 21.22 0.23
CA ARG A 37 -11.90 20.19 0.30
C ARG A 37 -10.54 20.76 0.69
N ALA A 38 -10.14 21.87 0.10
CA ALA A 38 -8.87 22.51 0.42
C ALA A 38 -8.79 23.07 1.86
N ILE A 39 -9.92 23.46 2.45
CA ILE A 39 -9.97 23.94 3.84
C ILE A 39 -10.00 22.76 4.81
N THR A 40 -10.78 21.73 4.51
CA THR A 40 -10.97 20.57 5.40
C THR A 40 -9.82 19.57 5.32
N GLU A 41 -9.27 19.33 4.14
CA GLU A 41 -8.19 18.37 3.88
C GLU A 41 -6.83 19.03 3.70
N GLY A 42 -6.75 20.37 3.59
CA GLY A 42 -5.52 21.10 3.30
C GLY A 42 -5.15 21.14 1.81
N ARG A 43 -4.01 21.77 1.49
CA ARG A 43 -3.45 21.82 0.13
C ARG A 43 -1.99 21.38 0.15
N PRO A 44 -1.54 20.61 -0.86
CA PRO A 44 -0.13 20.30 -0.99
C PRO A 44 0.68 21.58 -1.24
N ALA A 45 1.87 21.66 -0.66
CA ALA A 45 2.79 22.78 -0.82
C ALA A 45 4.08 22.33 -1.50
N ILE A 46 4.43 22.95 -2.62
CA ILE A 46 5.67 22.64 -3.34
C ILE A 46 6.81 23.39 -2.64
N LEU A 47 7.70 22.66 -1.97
CA LEU A 47 8.84 23.20 -1.22
C LEU A 47 10.09 23.32 -2.10
N ILE A 48 10.30 22.39 -3.04
CA ILE A 48 11.34 22.46 -4.07
C ILE A 48 10.67 22.35 -5.44
N ARG A 49 11.01 23.27 -6.35
CA ARG A 49 10.48 23.34 -7.72
C ARG A 49 11.63 23.43 -8.70
N LYS A 50 11.78 22.42 -9.55
CA LYS A 50 12.86 22.34 -10.56
C LYS A 50 14.25 22.51 -9.94
N GLY A 51 14.49 21.79 -8.84
CA GLY A 51 15.72 21.88 -8.06
C GLY A 51 15.95 23.20 -7.31
N LYS A 52 14.97 24.13 -7.31
CA LYS A 52 15.07 25.41 -6.59
C LYS A 52 14.18 25.41 -5.35
N LEU A 53 14.75 25.81 -4.23
CA LEU A 53 14.04 25.92 -2.96
C LEU A 53 13.05 27.09 -2.96
N ASP A 54 11.80 26.84 -2.57
CA ASP A 54 10.78 27.87 -2.34
C ASP A 54 10.72 28.23 -0.84
N THR A 55 11.53 29.23 -0.44
CA THR A 55 11.60 29.70 0.95
C THR A 55 10.28 30.29 1.45
N LYS A 56 9.45 30.84 0.54
CA LYS A 56 8.11 31.33 0.88
C LYS A 56 7.16 30.17 1.17
N ALA A 57 7.28 29.06 0.46
CA ALA A 57 6.52 27.85 0.76
C ALA A 57 6.93 27.25 2.12
N LEU A 58 8.24 27.15 2.40
CA LEU A 58 8.73 26.71 3.71
C LEU A 58 8.22 27.58 4.86
N THR A 59 8.29 28.91 4.71
CA THR A 59 7.80 29.85 5.73
C THR A 59 6.30 29.69 5.97
N ARG A 60 5.50 29.54 4.91
CA ARG A 60 4.05 29.29 5.03
C ARG A 60 3.72 27.94 5.67
N ALA A 61 4.58 26.94 5.45
CA ALA A 61 4.47 25.63 6.07
C ALA A 61 5.08 25.57 7.49
N MET A 62 5.64 26.68 7.99
CA MET A 62 6.36 26.75 9.27
C MET A 62 7.50 25.72 9.39
N LEU A 63 8.21 25.47 8.28
CA LEU A 63 9.33 24.52 8.22
C LEU A 63 10.67 25.25 8.14
N SER A 64 11.63 24.79 8.93
CA SER A 64 13.04 25.14 8.80
C SER A 64 13.72 24.34 7.68
N LEU A 65 14.95 24.72 7.33
CA LEU A 65 15.77 23.92 6.41
C LEU A 65 16.12 22.55 7.00
N ASP A 66 16.30 22.47 8.31
CA ASP A 66 16.60 21.22 9.01
C ASP A 66 15.40 20.27 8.96
N ASP A 67 14.18 20.81 9.09
CA ASP A 67 12.94 20.03 8.93
C ASP A 67 12.84 19.47 7.50
N LEU A 68 13.06 20.30 6.48
CA LEU A 68 13.05 19.84 5.10
C LEU A 68 14.09 18.74 4.86
N ASN A 69 15.31 18.90 5.35
CA ASN A 69 16.37 17.91 5.20
C ASN A 69 16.04 16.61 5.94
N MET A 70 15.44 16.69 7.13
CA MET A 70 14.94 15.53 7.85
C MET A 70 13.86 14.80 7.05
N MET A 71 12.88 15.52 6.52
CA MET A 71 11.80 14.95 5.71
C MET A 71 12.31 14.31 4.42
N LEU A 72 13.30 14.92 3.75
CA LEU A 72 13.96 14.34 2.59
C LEU A 72 14.63 13.00 2.93
N ARG A 73 15.35 12.92 4.05
CA ARG A 73 15.96 11.67 4.52
C ARG A 73 14.92 10.60 4.84
N THR A 74 13.84 10.98 5.51
CA THR A 74 12.71 10.06 5.80
C THR A 74 12.07 9.53 4.51
N ALA A 75 12.04 10.34 3.44
CA ALA A 75 11.60 9.94 2.11
C ALA A 75 12.66 9.18 1.29
N GLY A 76 13.82 8.84 1.87
CA GLY A 76 14.89 8.09 1.21
C GLY A 76 15.82 8.91 0.31
N THR A 77 15.84 10.24 0.44
CA THR A 77 16.72 11.13 -0.32
C THR A 77 17.62 11.92 0.63
N PHE A 78 18.91 11.58 0.67
CA PHE A 78 19.87 12.22 1.60
C PHE A 78 20.44 13.53 1.06
N GLU A 79 20.55 13.66 -0.26
CA GLU A 79 21.13 14.82 -0.91
C GLU A 79 20.04 15.68 -1.54
N THR A 80 19.91 16.94 -1.11
CA THR A 80 18.97 17.90 -1.68
C THR A 80 19.25 18.18 -3.17
N SER A 81 20.51 18.02 -3.61
CA SER A 81 20.94 18.15 -5.01
C SER A 81 20.28 17.14 -5.95
N GLU A 82 19.83 15.99 -5.46
CA GLU A 82 19.14 14.96 -6.25
C GLU A 82 17.67 15.31 -6.51
N VAL A 83 17.11 16.30 -5.80
CA VAL A 83 15.68 16.59 -5.80
C VAL A 83 15.31 17.54 -6.93
N GLU A 84 14.38 17.12 -7.78
CA GLU A 84 13.77 17.97 -8.81
C GLU A 84 12.50 18.65 -8.26
N TYR A 85 11.65 17.90 -7.54
CA TYR A 85 10.51 18.44 -6.80
C TYR A 85 10.37 17.80 -5.42
N ALA A 86 9.99 18.62 -4.44
CA ALA A 86 9.56 18.15 -3.12
C ALA A 86 8.21 18.79 -2.80
N ILE A 87 7.22 17.96 -2.48
CA ILE A 87 5.84 18.38 -2.20
C ILE A 87 5.47 17.93 -0.80
N LEU A 88 5.13 18.88 0.06
CA LEU A 88 4.55 18.63 1.36
C LEU A 88 3.06 18.32 1.19
N GLU A 89 2.67 17.09 1.50
CA GLU A 89 1.30 16.64 1.46
C GLU A 89 0.53 17.10 2.72
N PRO A 90 -0.81 17.19 2.67
CA PRO A 90 -1.58 17.66 3.83
C PRO A 90 -1.51 16.75 5.06
N ASN A 91 -1.18 15.47 4.88
CA ASN A 91 -0.93 14.53 5.97
C ASN A 91 0.46 14.71 6.63
N GLY A 92 1.24 15.71 6.20
CA GLY A 92 2.58 16.00 6.71
C GLY A 92 3.70 15.17 6.07
N GLN A 93 3.39 14.29 5.11
CA GLN A 93 4.40 13.51 4.40
C GLN A 93 5.04 14.32 3.27
N LEU A 94 6.28 13.99 2.92
CA LEU A 94 6.99 14.59 1.81
C LEU A 94 7.03 13.64 0.62
N SER A 95 6.42 14.04 -0.48
CA SER A 95 6.57 13.39 -1.78
C SER A 95 7.80 13.96 -2.49
N VAL A 96 8.74 13.10 -2.91
CA VAL A 96 10.00 13.51 -3.55
C VAL A 96 10.06 12.96 -4.97
N LEU A 97 10.27 13.85 -5.93
CA LEU A 97 10.64 13.49 -7.30
C LEU A 97 12.13 13.82 -7.48
N LYS A 98 12.93 12.78 -7.69
CA LYS A 98 14.35 12.92 -8.02
C LYS A 98 14.54 13.38 -9.47
N LYS A 99 15.68 14.02 -9.73
CA LYS A 99 16.18 14.32 -11.09
C LYS A 99 16.37 13.03 -11.89
N GLU A 100 16.25 13.10 -13.21
CA GLU A 100 16.28 11.92 -14.09
C GLU A 100 17.56 11.10 -13.90
N GLU A 101 18.71 11.76 -13.79
CA GLU A 101 20.01 11.12 -13.58
C GLU A 101 20.15 10.43 -12.21
N CYS A 102 19.30 10.77 -11.24
CA CYS A 102 19.30 10.22 -9.88
C CYS A 102 18.18 9.19 -9.67
N LYS A 103 17.36 8.90 -10.68
CA LYS A 103 16.30 7.90 -10.57
C LYS A 103 16.87 6.49 -10.63
N THR A 104 16.26 5.59 -9.88
CA THR A 104 16.57 4.15 -9.98
C THR A 104 16.20 3.64 -11.36
N VAL A 105 17.13 2.94 -11.99
CA VAL A 105 16.93 2.32 -13.31
C VAL A 105 15.84 1.25 -13.23
N THR A 106 14.88 1.29 -14.14
CA THR A 106 13.84 0.26 -14.27
C THR A 106 14.23 -0.79 -15.31
N ARG A 107 13.59 -1.97 -15.26
CA ARG A 107 13.79 -3.01 -16.30
C ARG A 107 13.46 -2.50 -17.71
N LYS A 108 12.53 -1.54 -17.81
CA LYS A 108 12.12 -0.91 -19.08
C LYS A 108 13.25 -0.05 -19.66
N ASP A 109 13.97 0.69 -18.81
CA ASP A 109 15.12 1.51 -19.23
C ASP A 109 16.27 0.67 -19.77
N LEU A 110 16.43 -0.55 -19.23
CA LEU A 110 17.42 -1.54 -19.67
C LEU A 110 16.96 -2.38 -20.87
N ASN A 111 15.74 -2.17 -21.37
CA ASN A 111 15.13 -2.97 -22.43
C ASN A 111 15.18 -4.50 -22.17
N VAL A 112 15.06 -4.89 -20.89
CA VAL A 112 15.09 -6.30 -20.48
C VAL A 112 13.72 -6.91 -20.73
N SER A 113 13.69 -8.00 -21.52
CA SER A 113 12.47 -8.78 -21.71
C SER A 113 12.03 -9.40 -20.39
N VAL A 114 10.79 -9.14 -19.98
CA VAL A 114 10.21 -9.66 -18.75
C VAL A 114 9.06 -10.59 -19.14
N GLN A 115 9.05 -11.79 -18.57
CA GLN A 115 7.87 -12.64 -18.68
C GLN A 115 6.75 -12.04 -17.84
N ALA A 116 5.56 -11.90 -18.43
CA ALA A 116 4.39 -11.48 -17.70
C ALA A 116 4.08 -12.50 -16.59
N ALA A 117 3.64 -12.03 -15.43
CA ALA A 117 3.13 -12.91 -14.39
C ALA A 117 1.97 -13.73 -14.99
N LYS A 118 2.10 -15.06 -14.96
CA LYS A 118 1.10 -15.99 -15.50
C LYS A 118 -0.12 -16.05 -14.59
N ASN A 119 0.10 -16.07 -13.28
CA ASN A 119 -0.93 -16.15 -12.26
C ASN A 119 -0.56 -15.28 -11.04
N LEU A 120 -1.56 -14.93 -10.23
CA LEU A 120 -1.32 -14.45 -8.86
C LEU A 120 -0.69 -15.60 -8.06
N PRO A 121 0.38 -15.34 -7.28
CA PRO A 121 0.92 -16.36 -6.40
C PRO A 121 -0.15 -16.85 -5.43
N ALA A 122 -0.25 -18.17 -5.28
CA ALA A 122 -1.21 -18.75 -4.35
C ALA A 122 -0.60 -19.96 -3.64
N VAL A 123 -0.88 -20.03 -2.34
CA VAL A 123 -0.49 -21.17 -1.50
C VAL A 123 -1.31 -22.39 -1.92
N VAL A 124 -0.65 -23.47 -2.29
CA VAL A 124 -1.28 -24.73 -2.71
C VAL A 124 -1.12 -25.86 -1.69
N ILE A 125 -0.12 -25.76 -0.80
CA ILE A 125 0.02 -26.63 0.37
C ILE A 125 0.22 -25.75 1.60
N ALA A 126 -0.56 -25.98 2.65
CA ALA A 126 -0.40 -25.36 3.95
C ALA A 126 -0.53 -26.44 5.05
N THR A 127 0.49 -26.56 5.89
CA THR A 127 0.56 -27.48 7.03
C THR A 127 0.24 -28.93 6.64
N GLY A 128 0.88 -29.41 5.57
CA GLY A 128 0.69 -30.77 5.04
C GLY A 128 -0.66 -30.99 4.34
N ARG A 129 -1.47 -29.96 4.12
CA ARG A 129 -2.80 -30.07 3.49
C ARG A 129 -2.88 -29.28 2.19
N ILE A 130 -3.57 -29.87 1.21
CA ILE A 130 -3.78 -29.25 -0.09
C ILE A 130 -4.85 -28.18 -0.01
N MET A 131 -4.54 -27.00 -0.55
CA MET A 131 -5.48 -25.89 -0.71
C MET A 131 -6.23 -26.02 -2.05
N GLU A 132 -7.21 -26.92 -2.12
CA GLU A 132 -7.93 -27.25 -3.35
C GLU A 132 -8.53 -26.02 -4.06
N LYS A 133 -9.05 -25.07 -3.28
CA LYS A 133 -9.65 -23.84 -3.83
C LYS A 133 -8.61 -23.06 -4.65
N ASN A 134 -7.39 -22.94 -4.14
CA ASN A 134 -6.32 -22.20 -4.78
C ASN A 134 -5.82 -22.93 -6.03
N LEU A 135 -5.70 -24.26 -5.99
CA LEU A 135 -5.41 -25.06 -7.18
C LEU A 135 -6.45 -24.84 -8.28
N LYS A 136 -7.74 -24.92 -7.94
CA LYS A 136 -8.85 -24.70 -8.89
C LYS A 136 -8.82 -23.28 -9.47
N THR A 137 -8.57 -22.26 -8.66
CA THR A 137 -8.43 -20.87 -9.13
C THR A 137 -7.27 -20.71 -10.12
N LEU A 138 -6.18 -21.45 -9.93
CA LEU A 138 -5.04 -21.47 -10.84
C LEU A 138 -5.26 -22.36 -12.09
N GLY A 139 -6.42 -23.03 -12.21
CA GLY A 139 -6.67 -24.00 -13.27
C GLY A 139 -5.80 -25.26 -13.16
N LEU A 140 -5.26 -25.52 -11.96
CA LEU A 140 -4.41 -26.66 -11.65
C LEU A 140 -5.20 -27.71 -10.90
N ASN A 141 -4.67 -28.94 -10.89
CA ASN A 141 -5.27 -30.06 -10.17
C ASN A 141 -4.24 -30.72 -9.26
N GLU A 142 -4.71 -31.64 -8.43
CA GLU A 142 -3.89 -32.39 -7.49
C GLU A 142 -2.82 -33.24 -8.21
N VAL A 143 -3.14 -33.79 -9.38
CA VAL A 143 -2.19 -34.55 -10.22
C VAL A 143 -0.98 -33.70 -10.62
N TRP A 144 -1.21 -32.43 -10.98
CA TRP A 144 -0.12 -31.49 -11.28
C TRP A 144 0.72 -31.22 -10.03
N LEU A 145 0.08 -30.99 -8.89
CA LEU A 145 0.76 -30.69 -7.63
C LEU A 145 1.65 -31.86 -7.20
N GLU A 146 1.13 -33.08 -7.20
CA GLU A 146 1.90 -34.28 -6.87
C GLU A 146 3.13 -34.46 -7.76
N LYS A 147 2.98 -34.16 -9.07
CA LYS A 147 4.08 -34.26 -10.03
C LYS A 147 5.19 -33.27 -9.71
N GLU A 148 4.84 -32.01 -9.45
CA GLU A 148 5.82 -30.96 -9.11
C GLU A 148 6.48 -31.21 -7.74
N VAL A 149 5.71 -31.70 -6.76
CA VAL A 149 6.21 -32.11 -5.44
C VAL A 149 7.26 -33.23 -5.58
N LYS A 150 6.95 -34.29 -6.34
CA LYS A 150 7.88 -35.41 -6.60
C LYS A 150 9.12 -34.97 -7.36
N LYS A 151 8.98 -34.04 -8.31
CA LYS A 151 10.10 -33.48 -9.08
C LYS A 151 11.11 -32.74 -8.19
N GLN A 152 10.66 -32.17 -7.07
CA GLN A 152 11.51 -31.52 -6.07
C GLN A 152 12.02 -32.47 -4.98
N GLY A 153 11.76 -33.78 -5.10
CA GLY A 153 12.32 -34.80 -4.20
C GLY A 153 11.45 -35.16 -2.98
N TYR A 154 10.28 -34.54 -2.82
CA TYR A 154 9.36 -34.84 -1.73
C TYR A 154 8.48 -36.05 -2.07
N LYS A 155 8.31 -36.96 -1.11
CA LYS A 155 7.57 -38.22 -1.32
C LYS A 155 6.07 -38.07 -1.03
N ARG A 156 5.72 -37.27 -0.02
CA ARG A 156 4.36 -37.09 0.47
C ARG A 156 4.06 -35.61 0.66
N ILE A 157 2.80 -35.23 0.48
CA ILE A 157 2.35 -33.84 0.62
C ILE A 157 2.29 -33.45 2.10
N GLU A 158 2.01 -34.41 2.97
CA GLU A 158 1.92 -34.23 4.42
C GLU A 158 3.26 -33.79 5.03
N ASP A 159 4.37 -34.11 4.37
CA ASP A 159 5.73 -33.71 4.78
C ASP A 159 6.03 -32.24 4.40
N ILE A 160 5.15 -31.58 3.65
CA ILE A 160 5.33 -30.20 3.18
C ILE A 160 4.48 -29.25 4.02
N PHE A 161 5.13 -28.39 4.79
CA PHE A 161 4.42 -27.39 5.59
C PHE A 161 3.95 -26.18 4.76
N PHE A 162 4.66 -25.81 3.71
CA PHE A 162 4.28 -24.69 2.86
C PHE A 162 4.74 -24.90 1.42
N ALA A 163 3.82 -24.73 0.48
CA ALA A 163 4.16 -24.58 -0.93
C ALA A 163 3.24 -23.55 -1.60
N GLU A 164 3.82 -22.72 -2.48
CA GLU A 164 3.09 -21.77 -3.32
C GLU A 164 3.38 -22.02 -4.80
N VAL A 165 2.41 -21.70 -5.65
CA VAL A 165 2.68 -21.51 -7.07
C VAL A 165 3.05 -20.04 -7.25
N ALA A 166 4.27 -19.78 -7.72
CA ALA A 166 4.80 -18.43 -7.92
C ALA A 166 4.19 -17.77 -9.17
N SER A 167 4.47 -16.48 -9.36
CA SER A 167 3.93 -15.70 -10.49
C SER A 167 4.34 -16.22 -11.87
N ASP A 168 5.45 -16.93 -11.97
CA ASP A 168 5.92 -17.59 -13.21
C ASP A 168 5.22 -18.94 -13.47
N GLY A 169 4.43 -19.44 -12.52
CA GLY A 169 3.76 -20.72 -12.56
C GLY A 169 4.58 -21.90 -12.02
N GLY A 170 5.78 -21.65 -11.50
CA GLY A 170 6.59 -22.66 -10.81
C GLY A 170 6.05 -22.98 -9.42
N LEU A 171 6.20 -24.23 -8.97
CA LEU A 171 5.95 -24.59 -7.57
C LEU A 171 7.19 -24.23 -6.73
N PHE A 172 7.00 -23.46 -5.66
CA PHE A 172 8.01 -23.22 -4.64
C PHE A 172 7.60 -23.93 -3.36
N ILE A 173 8.47 -24.79 -2.83
CA ILE A 173 8.28 -25.48 -1.56
C ILE A 173 9.25 -24.88 -0.53
N MET A 174 8.71 -24.39 0.58
CA MET A 174 9.54 -23.85 1.66
C MET A 174 10.05 -25.01 2.53
N PRO A 175 11.36 -25.22 2.67
CA PRO A 175 11.90 -26.23 3.57
C PRO A 175 11.63 -25.85 5.02
N VAL A 176 11.28 -26.85 5.84
CA VAL A 176 11.14 -26.69 7.29
C VAL A 176 12.46 -27.06 7.94
N VAL A 177 12.92 -26.23 8.87
CA VAL A 177 14.01 -26.59 9.78
C VAL A 177 13.38 -27.25 11.00
N GLU A 178 13.69 -28.53 11.22
CA GLU A 178 13.43 -29.18 12.51
C GLU A 178 14.60 -28.82 13.45
N GLU A 179 14.32 -28.13 14.55
CA GLU A 179 15.26 -27.94 15.67
C GLU A 179 15.34 -29.18 16.55
#